data_AF-A0A4Y9T3Z0-F1
#
_entry.id   AF-A0A4Y9T3Z0-F1
#
_cell.length_a   1.000
_cell.length_b   1.000
_cell.length_c   1.000
_cell.angle_alpha   90.00
_cell.angle_beta   90.00
_cell.angle_gamma   90.00
#
_symmetry.space_group_name_H-M   'P 1'
#
loop_
_entity.id
_entity.type
_entity.pdbx_description
1 polymer ?
#
loop_
_entity_poly.entity_id
_entity_poly.type
_entity_poly.pdbx_seq_one_letter_code
_entity_poly.pdbx_strand_id
1 'polypeptide(L)'
;LDQINVSSWLDKQNLPSTARQLINQQIRTRYDEPSRLSLLYYAQQSRVYRGVSDRDLRASRLVGGSPVLAQALVKQLKTIKTNSPVSAITQDKDGVTVKVGSVGYQADYVVLAVPLRALNKIQMTPALD
;
A
#
# COMPACT_ATOMS: atom_id res chain seq x y z
N LEU A 1 20.27 7.86 -3.59
CA LEU A 1 19.58 7.25 -2.42
C LEU A 1 18.80 6.00 -2.80
N ASP A 2 18.16 5.95 -3.98
CA ASP A 2 17.32 4.79 -4.34
C ASP A 2 18.12 3.52 -4.65
N GLN A 3 19.30 3.68 -5.25
CA GLN A 3 20.24 2.59 -5.57
C GLN A 3 21.00 2.05 -4.34
N ILE A 4 20.65 2.48 -3.13
CA ILE A 4 21.29 2.06 -1.88
C ILE A 4 20.19 1.52 -0.96
N ASN A 5 20.42 0.36 -0.34
CA ASN A 5 19.49 -0.15 0.67
C ASN A 5 19.82 0.41 2.07
N VAL A 6 18.83 0.37 2.97
CA VAL A 6 18.97 0.91 4.33
C VAL A 6 20.06 0.19 5.12
N SER A 7 20.24 -1.11 4.92
CA SER A 7 21.29 -1.89 5.60
C SER A 7 22.70 -1.35 5.29
N SER A 8 23.02 -1.18 4.01
CA SER A 8 24.34 -0.68 3.56
C SER A 8 24.62 0.75 4.02
N TRP A 9 23.58 1.56 4.22
CA TRP A 9 23.74 2.89 4.82
C TRP A 9 24.00 2.82 6.32
N LEU A 10 23.27 1.98 7.05
CA LEU A 10 23.46 1.76 8.49
C LEU A 10 24.85 1.18 8.80
N ASP A 11 25.40 0.33 7.92
CA ASP A 11 26.75 -0.23 8.08
C ASP A 11 27.82 0.88 8.09
N LYS A 12 27.60 1.96 7.35
CA LYS A 12 28.51 3.13 7.29
C LYS A 12 28.39 4.07 8.49
N GLN A 13 27.40 3.87 9.36
CA GLN A 13 27.18 4.74 10.53
C GLN A 13 27.99 4.32 11.76
N ASN A 14 28.75 3.21 11.69
CA ASN A 14 29.57 2.68 12.80
C ASN A 14 28.79 2.57 14.13
N LEU A 15 27.53 2.11 14.04
CA LEU A 15 26.64 2.01 15.21
C LEU A 15 27.10 0.90 16.16
N PRO A 16 26.91 1.07 17.48
CA PRO A 16 26.97 -0.05 18.42
C PRO A 16 26.01 -1.16 17.99
N SER A 17 26.39 -2.42 18.25
CA SER A 17 25.61 -3.60 17.84
C SER A 17 24.16 -3.55 18.33
N THR A 18 23.94 -3.16 19.58
CA THR A 18 22.60 -3.00 20.17
C THR A 18 21.79 -1.92 19.45
N ALA A 19 22.39 -0.76 19.13
CA ALA A 19 21.70 0.29 18.39
C ALA A 19 21.31 -0.17 16.99
N ARG A 20 22.18 -0.91 16.30
CA ARG A 20 21.86 -1.51 15.00
C ARG A 20 20.70 -2.51 15.09
N GLN A 21 20.69 -3.36 16.11
CA GLN A 21 19.61 -4.33 16.32
C GLN A 21 18.26 -3.63 16.55
N LEU A 22 18.22 -2.61 17.41
CA LEU A 22 17.00 -1.86 17.70
C LEU A 22 16.46 -1.13 16.46
N ILE A 23 17.34 -0.49 15.67
CA ILE A 23 16.95 0.17 14.42
C ILE A 23 16.40 -0.85 13.41
N ASN A 24 17.08 -1.99 13.24
CA ASN A 24 16.59 -3.06 12.35
C ASN A 24 15.21 -3.56 12.78
N GLN A 25 14.97 -3.77 14.08
CA GLN A 25 13.67 -4.17 14.61
C GLN A 25 12.59 -3.11 14.35
N GLN A 26 12.91 -1.84 14.56
CA GLN A 26 11.98 -0.74 14.31
C GLN A 26 11.58 -0.68 12.83
N ILE A 27 12.53 -0.82 11.91
CA ILE A 27 12.28 -0.84 10.47
C ILE A 27 11.36 -2.02 10.09
N ARG A 28 11.70 -3.24 10.54
CA ARG A 28 10.93 -4.47 10.26
C ARG A 28 9.50 -4.44 10.82
N THR A 29 9.24 -3.62 11.85
CA THR A 29 7.90 -3.48 12.42
C THR A 29 6.94 -2.74 11.47
N ARG A 30 7.46 -1.87 10.61
CA ARG A 30 6.64 -1.03 9.71
C ARG A 30 6.82 -1.38 8.23
N TYR A 31 7.99 -1.91 7.87
CA TYR A 31 8.39 -2.19 6.49
C TYR A 31 8.86 -3.65 6.38
N ASP A 32 9.77 -3.89 5.44
CA ASP A 32 10.44 -5.17 5.23
C ASP A 32 11.89 -5.12 5.80
N GLU A 33 12.69 -6.14 5.52
CA GLU A 33 14.11 -6.22 5.84
C GLU A 33 14.90 -5.00 5.34
N PRO A 34 15.77 -4.37 6.17
CA PRO A 34 16.58 -3.21 5.76
C PRO A 34 17.45 -3.46 4.53
N SER A 35 17.84 -4.70 4.25
CA SER A 35 18.62 -5.10 3.08
C SER A 35 17.82 -5.08 1.77
N ARG A 36 16.49 -5.15 1.84
CA ARG A 36 15.56 -5.09 0.70
C ARG A 36 14.87 -3.74 0.55
N LEU A 37 15.12 -2.82 1.48
CA LEU A 37 14.45 -1.53 1.55
C LEU A 37 15.32 -0.44 0.93
N SER A 38 14.83 0.22 -0.12
CA SER A 38 15.47 1.42 -0.69
C SER A 38 15.62 2.51 0.38
N LEU A 39 16.80 3.12 0.46
CA LEU A 39 17.06 4.23 1.37
C LEU A 39 16.27 5.48 0.96
N LEU A 40 16.05 5.71 -0.34
CA LEU A 40 15.19 6.81 -0.79
C LEU A 40 13.77 6.61 -0.29
N TYR A 41 13.20 5.42 -0.50
CA TYR A 41 11.86 5.10 -0.04
C TYR A 41 11.74 5.27 1.48
N TYR A 42 12.70 4.73 2.24
CA TYR A 42 12.71 4.89 3.70
C TYR A 42 12.76 6.36 4.14
N ALA A 43 13.58 7.19 3.49
CA ALA A 43 13.65 8.62 3.77
C ALA A 43 12.35 9.36 3.44
N GLN A 44 11.70 9.02 2.32
CA GLN A 44 10.40 9.57 1.94
C GLN A 44 9.33 9.23 2.97
N GLN A 45 9.21 7.96 3.36
CA GLN A 45 8.23 7.53 4.36
C GLN A 45 8.49 8.14 5.74
N SER A 46 9.77 8.27 6.12
CA SER A 46 10.15 8.93 7.38
C SER A 46 9.81 10.42 7.37
N ARG A 47 9.83 11.08 6.20
CA ARG A 47 9.46 12.49 6.05
C ARG A 47 7.97 12.73 6.30
N VAL A 48 7.09 11.80 5.91
CA VAL A 48 5.63 11.93 6.10
C VAL A 48 5.26 12.12 7.57
N TYR A 49 5.98 11.44 8.47
CA TYR A 49 5.72 11.47 9.91
C TYR A 49 6.70 12.36 10.69
N ARG A 50 7.49 13.19 9.99
CA ARG A 50 8.48 14.06 10.64
C ARG A 50 7.77 15.07 11.56
N GLY A 51 8.20 15.14 12.81
CA GLY A 51 7.64 16.08 13.79
C GLY A 51 6.36 15.59 14.47
N VAL A 52 5.85 14.41 14.12
CA VAL A 52 4.75 13.76 14.85
C VAL A 52 5.35 12.85 15.91
N SER A 53 4.92 12.98 17.17
CA SER A 53 5.41 12.10 18.23
C SER A 53 4.85 10.69 18.05
N ASP A 54 5.64 9.67 18.41
CA ASP A 54 5.17 8.27 18.36
C ASP A 54 3.93 8.04 19.26
N ARG A 55 3.75 8.85 20.31
CA ARG A 55 2.56 8.84 21.17
C ARG A 55 1.32 9.28 20.39
N ASP A 56 1.43 10.35 19.61
CA ASP A 56 0.30 10.90 18.85
C ASP A 56 -0.15 9.93 17.75
N LEU A 57 0.79 9.24 17.10
CA LEU A 57 0.49 8.19 16.11
C LEU A 57 -0.33 7.01 16.70
N ARG A 58 -0.35 6.86 18.03
CA ARG A 58 -0.99 5.75 18.74
C ARG A 58 -1.98 6.22 19.80
N ALA A 59 -2.37 7.49 19.75
CA ALA A 59 -3.13 8.15 20.83
C ALA A 59 -4.51 7.54 21.07
N SER A 60 -5.15 7.01 20.02
CA SER A 60 -6.53 6.51 20.10
C SER A 60 -6.75 5.28 19.24
N ARG A 61 -7.72 4.47 19.66
CA ARG A 61 -8.31 3.42 18.83
C ARG A 61 -9.78 3.71 18.63
N LEU A 62 -10.32 3.28 17.49
CA LEU A 62 -11.75 3.35 17.23
C LEU A 62 -12.47 2.36 18.14
N VAL A 63 -13.50 2.85 18.85
CA VAL A 63 -14.40 1.98 19.63
C VAL A 63 -15.10 1.03 18.67
N GLY A 64 -15.04 -0.28 18.95
CA GLY A 64 -15.50 -1.33 18.02
C GLY A 64 -14.47 -1.75 16.96
N GLY A 65 -13.28 -1.15 16.94
CA GLY A 65 -12.18 -1.48 16.04
C GLY A 65 -12.26 -0.79 14.67
N SER A 66 -11.19 -0.91 13.87
CA SER A 66 -11.09 -0.27 12.54
C SER A 66 -12.19 -0.63 11.52
N PRO A 67 -12.80 -1.85 11.53
CA PRO A 67 -13.85 -2.19 10.57
C PRO A 67 -15.10 -1.32 10.65
N VAL A 68 -15.36 -0.61 11.76
CA VAL A 68 -16.55 0.24 11.92
C VAL A 68 -16.66 1.32 10.84
N LEU A 69 -15.52 1.83 10.34
CA LEU A 69 -15.49 2.81 9.25
C LEU A 69 -16.00 2.21 7.94
N ALA A 70 -15.48 1.05 7.56
CA ALA A 70 -15.90 0.37 6.34
C ALA A 70 -17.38 -0.03 6.42
N GLN A 71 -17.82 -0.52 7.58
CA GLN A 71 -19.23 -0.87 7.82
C GLN A 71 -20.14 0.35 7.71
N ALA A 72 -19.73 1.50 8.26
CA ALA A 72 -20.48 2.74 8.13
C ALA A 72 -20.58 3.20 6.67
N LEU A 73 -19.48 3.11 5.91
CA LEU A 73 -19.44 3.46 4.49
C LEU A 73 -20.37 2.56 3.66
N VAL A 74 -20.33 1.25 3.88
CA VAL A 74 -21.16 0.27 3.14
C VAL A 74 -22.65 0.58 3.27
N LYS A 75 -23.11 1.09 4.41
CA LYS A 75 -24.52 1.50 4.61
C LYS A 75 -24.95 2.68 3.72
N GLN A 76 -24.00 3.45 3.19
CA GLN A 76 -24.25 4.59 2.30
C GLN A 76 -24.15 4.21 0.81
N LEU A 77 -23.68 3.00 0.49
CA LEU A 77 -23.49 2.54 -0.88
C LEU A 77 -24.69 1.72 -1.34
N LYS A 78 -25.21 2.02 -2.54
CA LYS A 78 -26.37 1.32 -3.12
C LYS A 78 -26.01 -0.03 -3.72
N THR A 79 -24.80 -0.17 -4.27
CA THR A 79 -24.38 -1.35 -5.02
C THR A 79 -22.98 -1.75 -4.59
N ILE A 80 -22.84 -2.97 -4.06
CA ILE A 80 -21.55 -3.59 -3.76
C ILE A 80 -21.59 -5.04 -4.25
N LYS A 81 -20.54 -5.45 -4.97
CA LYS A 81 -20.36 -6.83 -5.45
C LYS A 81 -19.17 -7.45 -4.72
N THR A 82 -19.45 -8.30 -3.73
CA THR A 82 -18.43 -9.13 -3.07
C THR A 82 -18.17 -10.40 -3.88
N ASN A 83 -17.12 -11.15 -3.55
CA ASN A 83 -16.75 -12.39 -4.25
C ASN A 83 -16.60 -12.21 -5.77
N SER A 84 -16.18 -11.02 -6.18
CA SER A 84 -16.15 -10.56 -7.57
C SER A 84 -14.72 -10.15 -7.94
N PRO A 85 -13.74 -11.09 -7.93
CA PRO A 85 -12.36 -10.76 -8.24
C PRO A 85 -12.26 -10.30 -9.70
N VAL A 86 -11.74 -9.10 -9.89
CA VAL A 86 -11.45 -8.56 -11.23
C VAL A 86 -10.26 -9.31 -11.81
N SER A 87 -10.40 -9.81 -13.04
CA SER A 87 -9.33 -10.55 -13.75
C SER A 87 -8.73 -9.78 -14.90
N ALA A 88 -9.49 -8.86 -15.51
CA ALA A 88 -9.00 -8.00 -16.58
C ALA A 88 -9.72 -6.66 -16.61
N ILE A 89 -9.03 -5.64 -17.12
CA ILE A 89 -9.57 -4.31 -17.38
C ILE A 89 -9.12 -3.90 -18.77
N THR A 90 -10.08 -3.56 -19.62
CA THR A 90 -9.85 -3.06 -20.97
C THR A 90 -10.33 -1.62 -21.06
N GLN A 91 -9.52 -0.71 -21.56
CA GLN A 91 -9.87 0.67 -21.83
C GLN A 91 -9.76 0.96 -23.32
N ASP A 92 -10.74 1.67 -23.85
CA ASP A 92 -10.74 2.22 -25.20
C ASP A 92 -11.20 3.69 -25.19
N LYS A 93 -11.55 4.23 -26.37
CA LYS A 93 -12.00 5.62 -26.52
C LYS A 93 -13.38 5.90 -25.91
N ASP A 94 -14.19 4.85 -25.70
CA ASP A 94 -15.59 4.95 -25.28
C ASP A 94 -15.75 4.67 -23.78
N GLY A 95 -14.76 4.05 -23.13
CA GLY A 95 -14.71 3.92 -21.68
C GLY A 95 -13.84 2.76 -21.19
N VAL A 96 -14.23 2.15 -20.07
CA VAL A 96 -13.52 1.04 -19.44
C VAL A 96 -14.47 -0.14 -19.21
N THR A 97 -14.01 -1.33 -19.61
CA THR A 97 -14.66 -2.61 -19.33
C THR A 97 -13.88 -3.39 -18.27
N VAL A 98 -14.54 -3.73 -17.17
CA VAL A 98 -14.01 -4.51 -16.05
C VAL A 98 -14.54 -5.94 -16.10
N LYS A 99 -13.66 -6.93 -16.21
CA LYS A 99 -14.03 -8.34 -16.29
C LYS A 99 -13.97 -9.02 -14.93
N VAL A 100 -15.06 -9.70 -14.58
CA VAL A 100 -15.22 -10.53 -13.38
C VAL A 100 -15.78 -11.89 -13.80
N GLY A 101 -14.92 -12.92 -13.86
CA GLY A 101 -15.31 -14.23 -14.39
C GLY A 101 -15.80 -14.12 -15.84
N SER A 102 -17.05 -14.50 -16.09
CA SER A 102 -17.73 -14.36 -17.39
C SER A 102 -18.49 -13.04 -17.58
N VAL A 103 -18.54 -12.18 -16.56
CA VAL A 103 -19.30 -10.91 -16.57
C VAL A 103 -18.38 -9.74 -16.88
N GLY A 104 -18.84 -8.82 -17.74
CA GLY A 104 -18.20 -7.54 -18.01
C GLY A 104 -19.04 -6.37 -17.49
N TYR A 105 -18.40 -5.43 -16.80
CA TYR A 105 -19.01 -4.18 -16.34
C TYR A 105 -18.41 -3.01 -17.12
N GLN A 106 -19.25 -2.12 -17.64
CA GLN A 106 -18.80 -0.91 -18.33
C GLN A 106 -18.96 0.31 -17.42
N ALA A 107 -17.99 1.23 -17.50
CA ALA A 107 -17.99 2.50 -16.81
C ALA A 107 -17.14 3.53 -17.58
N ASP A 108 -17.41 4.82 -17.36
CA ASP A 108 -16.57 5.89 -17.94
C ASP A 108 -15.16 5.88 -17.33
N TYR A 109 -15.04 5.49 -16.05
CA TYR A 109 -13.79 5.47 -15.30
C TYR A 109 -13.73 4.30 -14.31
N VAL A 110 -12.52 3.87 -13.98
CA VAL A 110 -12.25 2.86 -12.94
C VAL A 110 -11.24 3.41 -11.94
N VAL A 111 -11.56 3.29 -10.64
CA VAL A 111 -10.63 3.57 -9.54
C VAL A 111 -10.09 2.26 -8.99
N LEU A 112 -8.79 2.04 -9.17
CA LEU A 112 -8.09 0.86 -8.64
C LEU A 112 -7.61 1.11 -7.21
N ALA A 113 -8.44 0.73 -6.24
CA ALA A 113 -8.12 0.86 -4.81
C ALA A 113 -7.50 -0.43 -4.22
N VAL A 114 -6.58 -1.06 -4.96
CA VAL A 114 -5.91 -2.32 -4.57
C VAL A 114 -4.39 -2.13 -4.40
N PRO A 115 -3.72 -2.94 -3.55
CA PRO A 115 -2.26 -2.91 -3.47
C PRO A 115 -1.60 -3.30 -4.81
N LEU A 116 -0.40 -2.77 -5.09
CA LEU A 116 0.33 -3.05 -6.34
C LEU A 116 0.55 -4.55 -6.60
N ARG A 117 0.78 -5.36 -5.56
CA ARG A 117 0.89 -6.83 -5.73
C ARG A 117 -0.41 -7.48 -6.21
N ALA A 118 -1.56 -6.93 -5.82
CA ALA A 118 -2.86 -7.40 -6.30
C ALA A 118 -3.13 -6.88 -7.71
N LEU A 119 -2.69 -5.64 -8.01
CA LEU A 119 -2.76 -5.05 -9.35
C LEU A 119 -2.10 -5.95 -10.40
N ASN A 120 -0.92 -6.53 -10.10
CA ASN A 120 -0.21 -7.44 -11.00
C ASN A 120 -0.99 -8.73 -11.37
N LYS A 121 -2.11 -9.01 -10.71
CA LYS A 121 -2.99 -10.16 -11.04
C LYS A 121 -4.10 -9.82 -12.03
N ILE A 122 -4.23 -8.54 -12.40
CA ILE A 122 -5.26 -8.02 -13.28
C ILE A 122 -4.61 -7.75 -14.65
N GLN A 123 -5.12 -8.38 -15.70
CA GLN A 123 -4.67 -8.08 -17.05
C GLN A 123 -5.17 -6.69 -17.47
N MET A 124 -4.25 -5.82 -17.91
CA MET A 124 -4.59 -4.50 -18.42
C MET A 124 -4.49 -4.47 -19.94
N THR A 125 -5.45 -3.84 -20.60
CA THR A 125 -5.43 -3.60 -22.04
C THR A 125 -5.88 -2.16 -22.32
N PRO A 126 -5.03 -1.28 -22.86
CA PRO A 126 -3.62 -1.50 -23.21
C PRO A 126 -2.77 -1.88 -21.97
N ALA A 127 -1.60 -2.46 -22.22
CA ALA A 127 -0.65 -2.75 -21.14
C ALA A 127 -0.23 -1.45 -20.44
N LEU A 128 0.06 -1.53 -19.14
CA LEU A 128 0.66 -0.42 -18.39
C LEU A 128 2.16 -0.37 -18.70
N ASP A 129 2.67 0.82 -18.98
CA ASP A 129 4.10 1.08 -19.22
C ASP A 129 4.92 1.16 -17.91
#